data_AF-A0A1G0DQC8-F1
#
_entry.id   AF-A0A1G0DQC8-F1
#
_cell.length_a   1.000
_cell.length_b   1.000
_cell.length_c   1.000
_cell.angle_alpha   90.00
_cell.angle_beta   90.00
_cell.angle_gamma   90.00
#
_symmetry.space_group_name_H-M   'P 1'
#
loop_
_entity.id
_entity.type
_entity.pdbx_description
1 polymer ?
#
loop_
_entity_poly.entity_id
_entity_poly.type
_entity_poly.pdbx_seq_one_letter_code
_entity_poly.pdbx_strand_id
1 'polypeptide(L)' 'MDLNKPLIKDAIAKGKALIKEGKSKADAAMVIYEALKAEDKEVIAAAFVLGATLTEKGSVTYFYNCRRKSKKAAAKPA' A
#
# COMPACT_ATOMS: atom_id res chain seq x y z
N MET A 1 4.65 -16.56 4.15
CA MET A 1 3.99 -15.26 3.91
C MET A 1 2.50 -15.43 4.17
N ASP A 2 1.97 -14.95 5.29
CA ASP A 2 0.55 -15.09 5.63
C ASP A 2 -0.30 -13.99 4.99
N LEU A 3 -0.58 -14.15 3.70
CA LEU A 3 -1.46 -13.27 2.91
C LEU A 3 -2.95 -13.43 3.22
N ASN A 4 -3.29 -14.34 4.13
CA ASN A 4 -4.68 -14.67 4.49
C ASN A 4 -5.28 -13.80 5.60
N LYS A 5 -4.49 -12.87 6.18
CA LYS A 5 -5.02 -11.97 7.21
C LYS A 5 -6.15 -11.11 6.63
N PRO A 6 -7.29 -10.96 7.34
CA PRO A 6 -8.39 -10.10 6.91
C PRO A 6 -7.92 -8.67 6.59
N LEU A 7 -6.99 -8.15 7.39
CA LEU A 7 -6.36 -6.84 7.18
C LEU A 7 -5.73 -6.68 5.79
N ILE A 8 -5.07 -7.72 5.26
CA ILE A 8 -4.43 -7.68 3.94
C ILE A 8 -5.49 -7.66 2.85
N LYS A 9 -6.52 -8.50 2.97
CA LYS A 9 -7.64 -8.55 2.02
C LYS A 9 -8.38 -7.22 1.96
N ASP A 10 -8.65 -6.62 3.12
CA ASP A 10 -9.29 -5.31 3.24
C ASP A 10 -8.42 -4.19 2.65
N ALA A 11 -7.10 -4.20 2.91
CA ALA A 11 -6.18 -3.23 2.34
C ALA A 11 -6.16 -3.33 0.80
N ILE A 12 -6.07 -4.55 0.25
CA ILE A 12 -6.13 -4.79 -1.19
C ILE A 12 -7.45 -4.29 -1.78
N ALA A 13 -8.59 -4.59 -1.13
CA ALA A 13 -9.91 -4.16 -1.58
C ALA A 13 -10.02 -2.63 -1.62
N LYS A 14 -9.54 -1.94 -0.57
CA LYS A 14 -9.46 -0.48 -0.53
C LYS A 14 -8.60 0.08 -1.66
N GLY A 15 -7.42 -0.50 -1.89
CA GLY A 15 -6.56 -0.12 -3.01
C GLY A 15 -7.25 -0.25 -4.36
N LYS A 16 -7.92 -1.39 -4.62
CA LYS A 16 -8.66 -1.62 -5.87
C LYS A 16 -9.81 -0.63 -6.04
N ALA A 17 -10.54 -0.34 -4.97
CA ALA A 17 -11.62 0.64 -4.99
C ALA A 17 -11.09 2.02 -5.43
N LEU A 18 -9.95 2.44 -4.90
CA LEU A 18 -9.33 3.71 -5.30
C LEU A 18 -8.90 3.74 -6.76
N ILE A 19 -8.33 2.65 -7.28
CA ILE A 19 -8.02 2.55 -8.72
C ILE A 19 -9.31 2.63 -9.55
N LYS A 20 -10.39 1.98 -9.10
CA LYS A 20 -11.70 1.99 -9.77
C LYS A 20 -12.36 3.37 -9.72
N GLU A 21 -12.14 4.14 -8.66
CA GLU A 21 -12.55 5.55 -8.53
C GLU A 21 -11.73 6.49 -9.43
N GLY A 22 -10.70 6.01 -10.13
CA GLY A 22 -9.83 6.82 -10.99
C GLY A 22 -8.71 7.53 -10.24
N LYS A 23 -8.43 7.18 -8.97
CA LYS A 23 -7.28 7.71 -8.24
C LYS A 23 -5.97 7.09 -8.73
N SER A 24 -4.87 7.73 -8.36
CA SER A 24 -3.56 7.29 -8.80
C SER A 24 -3.12 6.00 -8.13
N LYS A 25 -2.23 5.25 -8.79
CA LYS A 25 -1.56 4.07 -8.19
C LYS A 25 -0.83 4.41 -6.90
N ALA A 26 -0.33 5.65 -6.78
CA ALA A 26 0.33 6.13 -5.58
C ALA A 26 -0.63 6.30 -4.41
N ASP A 27 -1.87 6.75 -4.66
CA ASP A 27 -2.89 6.90 -3.62
C ASP A 27 -3.35 5.53 -3.12
N ALA A 28 -3.63 4.60 -4.05
CA ALA A 28 -3.95 3.22 -3.73
C ALA A 28 -2.83 2.55 -2.91
N ALA A 29 -1.57 2.69 -3.34
CA ALA A 29 -0.42 2.16 -2.62
C ALA A 29 -0.24 2.81 -1.25
N MET A 30 -0.50 4.11 -1.09
CA MET A 30 -0.38 4.78 0.20
C MET A 30 -1.43 4.28 1.20
N VAL A 31 -2.68 4.06 0.76
CA VAL A 31 -3.73 3.52 1.61
C VAL A 31 -3.44 2.08 2.03
N ILE A 32 -2.97 1.25 1.10
CA ILE A 32 -2.52 -0.11 1.44
C ILE A 32 -1.34 -0.06 2.42
N TYR A 33 -0.38 0.84 2.20
CA TYR A 33 0.80 0.99 3.05
C TYR A 33 0.41 1.36 4.48
N GLU A 34 -0.43 2.37 4.65
CA GLU A 34 -0.87 2.81 5.99
C GLU A 34 -1.63 1.72 6.73
N ALA A 35 -2.45 0.94 6.02
CA ALA A 35 -3.19 -0.19 6.60
C ALA A 35 -2.27 -1.35 7.00
N LEU A 36 -1.18 -1.57 6.28
CA LEU A 36 -0.27 -2.70 6.46
C LEU A 36 1.11 -2.31 6.98
N LYS A 37 1.33 -1.09 7.47
CA LYS A 37 2.66 -0.60 7.90
C LYS A 37 3.30 -1.38 9.05
N ALA A 38 2.51 -2.18 9.75
CA ALA A 38 2.95 -3.09 10.81
C ALA A 38 3.33 -4.49 10.29
N GLU A 39 3.03 -4.80 9.03
CA GLU A 39 3.36 -6.05 8.37
C GLU A 39 4.73 -5.98 7.66
N ASP A 40 5.21 -7.13 7.22
CA ASP A 40 6.46 -7.23 6.49
C ASP A 40 6.40 -6.55 5.11
N LYS A 41 7.57 -6.08 4.67
CA LYS A 41 7.75 -5.46 3.35
C LYS A 41 7.21 -6.34 2.22
N GLU A 42 7.41 -7.65 2.29
CA GLU A 42 6.97 -8.62 1.27
C GLU A 42 5.44 -8.71 1.21
N VAL A 43 4.77 -8.69 2.36
CA VAL A 43 3.30 -8.68 2.46
C VAL A 43 2.73 -7.40 1.86
N ILE A 44 3.33 -6.26 2.20
CA ILE A 44 2.91 -4.96 1.66
C ILE A 44 3.16 -4.89 0.14
N ALA A 45 4.31 -5.39 -0.33
CA ALA A 45 4.65 -5.43 -1.74
C ALA A 45 3.68 -6.30 -2.54
N ALA A 46 3.29 -7.47 -2.02
CA ALA A 46 2.28 -8.32 -2.62
C ALA A 46 0.90 -7.64 -2.64
N ALA A 47 0.52 -6.98 -1.55
CA ALA A 47 -0.73 -6.23 -1.46
C ALA A 47 -0.78 -5.07 -2.48
N PHE A 48 0.35 -4.40 -2.77
CA PHE A 48 0.43 -3.39 -3.83
C PHE A 48 0.25 -3.96 -5.22
N VAL A 49 0.79 -5.14 -5.50
CA VAL A 49 0.61 -5.79 -6.80
C VAL A 49 -0.87 -6.10 -7.02
N LEU A 50 -1.52 -6.68 -6.02
CA LEU A 50 -2.93 -7.05 -6.08
C LEU A 50 -3.87 -5.85 -6.02
N GLY A 51 -3.57 -4.85 -5.19
CA GLY A 51 -4.46 -3.75 -4.84
C GLY A 51 -4.25 -2.46 -5.64
N ALA A 52 -3.01 -2.16 -6.02
CA ALA A 52 -2.66 -0.93 -6.74
C ALA A 52 -2.20 -1.19 -8.19
N THR A 53 -2.29 -2.43 -8.68
CA THR A 53 -1.85 -2.84 -10.04
C THR A 53 -0.39 -2.47 -10.33
N LEU A 54 0.46 -2.57 -9.31
CA LEU A 54 1.90 -2.38 -9.41
C LEU A 54 2.57 -3.68 -9.85
N THR A 55 3.72 -3.59 -10.52
CA THR A 55 4.56 -4.76 -10.78
C THR A 55 5.32 -5.15 -9.50
N GLU A 56 5.78 -6.39 -9.38
CA GLU A 56 6.58 -6.82 -8.21
C GLU A 56 7.84 -5.96 -8.01
N LYS A 57 8.52 -5.62 -9.11
CA LYS A 57 9.66 -4.70 -9.06
C LYS A 57 9.26 -3.28 -8.67
N GLY A 58 8.09 -2.83 -9.12
CA GLY A 58 7.53 -1.52 -8.80
C GLY A 58 7.04 -1.41 -7.36
N SER A 59 6.47 -2.47 -6.79
CA SER A 59 5.90 -2.47 -5.45
C SER A 59 6.98 -2.28 -4.38
N VAL A 60 8.16 -2.86 -4.57
CA VAL A 60 9.32 -2.65 -3.68
C VAL A 60 9.74 -1.19 -3.67
N THR A 61 9.85 -0.54 -4.83
CA THR A 61 10.19 0.89 -4.92
C THR A 61 9.11 1.77 -4.29
N TYR A 62 7.84 1.44 -4.55
CA TYR A 62 6.71 2.16 -3.97
C TYR A 62 6.64 2.01 -2.45
N PHE A 63 7.02 0.88 -1.88
CA PHE A 63 7.12 0.71 -0.44
C PHE A 63 8.04 1.75 0.21
N TYR A 64 9.25 1.94 -0.33
CA TYR A 64 10.18 2.94 0.21
C TYR A 64 9.64 4.37 0.02
N ASN A 65 8.96 4.65 -1.10
CA ASN A 65 8.34 5.95 -1.34
C ASN A 65 7.18 6.23 -0.38
N CYS A 66 6.28 5.26 -0.18
CA CYS A 66 5.17 5.33 0.77
C CYS A 66 5.70 5.48 2.20
N ARG A 67 6.73 4.72 2.59
CA ARG A 67 7.37 4.85 3.91
C ARG A 67 7.95 6.24 4.14
N ARG A 68 8.64 6.82 3.14
CA ARG A 68 9.19 8.18 3.22
C ARG A 68 8.08 9.22 3.31
N LYS A 69 7.01 9.10 2.51
CA LYS A 69 5.85 10.00 2.55
C LYS A 69 5.08 9.91 3.87
N SER A 70 4.83 8.70 4.36
CA SER A 70 4.17 8.42 5.65
C SER A 70 4.92 9.08 6.81
N LYS A 71 6.26 8.90 6.89
CA LYS A 71 7.09 9.58 7.88
C LYS A 71 7.02 11.11 7.78
N LYS A 72 6.97 11.66 6.56
CA LYS A 72 6.87 13.11 6.35
C LYS A 72 5.49 13.65 6.70
N ALA A 73 4.42 12.88 6.49
CA ALA A 73 3.06 13.22 6.89
C ALA A 73 2.91 13.16 8.42
N ALA A 74 3.50 12.17 9.09
CA ALA A 74 3.51 12.07 10.55
C ALA A 74 4.34 13.19 11.22
N ALA A 75 5.33 13.73 10.53
CA ALA A 75 6.18 14.82 11.04
C ALA A 75 5.59 16.22 10.83
N LYS A 76 4.41 16.35 10.20
CA LYS A 76 3.70 17.62 10.09
C LYS A 76 2.49 17.59 11.03
N PRO A 77 2.63 17.96 12.32
CA PRO A 77 1.47 18.34 13.10
C PRO A 77 0.89 19.60 12.43
N ALA A 78 -0.42 19.60 12.24
CA ALA A 78 -1.17 20.81 11.88
C ALA A 78 -1.14 21.81 13.05
#